data_AF-A0A9Q3I6J0-F1
#
_entry.id   AF-A0A9Q3I6J0-F1
#
_cell.length_a   1.000
_cell.length_b   1.000
_cell.length_c   1.000
_cell.angle_alpha   90.00
_cell.angle_beta   90.00
_cell.angle_gamma   90.00
#
_symmetry.space_group_name_H-M   'P 1'
#
loop_
_entity.id
_entity.type
_entity.pdbx_description
1 polymer ?
#
loop_
_entity_poly.entity_id
_entity_poly.type
_entity_poly.pdbx_seq_one_letter_code
_entity_poly.pdbx_strand_id
1 'polypeptide(L)'
;MSYSKKDTLKQLPEASRWPKFSGTGEYDHMELIDYSDLLFFDVPNIPDYWITARLNTAFTGHTILWYKEMKAIHGRSNLPWWKSQIIQKYSNGTWIWQKTMSFENDKYSVDKDPYEWCPQKSQRLKCIDPKMNTHMRNHKFLIQIPGEPENAVKFR
;
A
#
# COMPACT_ATOMS: atom_id res chain seq x y z
N MET A 1 3.86 -31.38 8.36
CA MET A 1 4.95 -31.07 9.32
C MET A 1 4.56 -29.82 10.08
N SER A 2 4.37 -29.90 11.40
CA SER A 2 4.06 -28.73 12.23
C SER A 2 5.39 -28.03 12.59
N TYR A 3 5.60 -26.82 12.08
CA TYR A 3 6.79 -26.03 12.41
C TYR A 3 6.74 -25.59 13.88
N SER A 4 7.88 -25.66 14.58
CA SER A 4 8.00 -25.09 15.93
C SER A 4 7.87 -23.56 15.85
N LYS A 5 7.21 -22.94 16.84
CA LYS A 5 7.01 -21.47 16.90
C LYS A 5 8.31 -20.67 16.73
N LYS A 6 9.45 -21.22 17.17
CA LYS A 6 10.77 -20.61 17.03
C LYS A 6 11.30 -20.63 15.59
N ASP A 7 10.94 -21.64 14.81
CA ASP A 7 11.37 -21.78 13.42
C ASP A 7 10.54 -20.89 12.50
N THR A 8 9.25 -20.73 12.78
CA THR A 8 8.38 -19.76 12.09
C THR A 8 8.84 -18.31 12.31
N LEU A 9 9.35 -17.98 13.51
CA LEU A 9 9.88 -16.64 13.78
C LEU A 9 11.14 -16.32 12.97
N LYS A 10 12.01 -17.31 12.75
CA LYS A 10 13.26 -17.13 11.97
C LYS A 10 13.00 -16.88 10.49
N GLN A 11 11.83 -17.26 9.99
CA GLN A 11 11.41 -17.03 8.60
C GLN A 11 10.95 -15.58 8.37
N LEU A 12 10.63 -14.83 9.43
CA LEU A 12 10.23 -13.44 9.30
C LEU A 12 11.43 -12.53 9.01
N PRO A 13 11.40 -11.71 7.94
CA PRO A 13 12.46 -10.75 7.62
C PRO A 13 12.77 -9.82 8.79
N GLU A 14 14.04 -9.47 8.99
CA GLU A 14 14.45 -8.55 10.06
C GLU A 14 13.63 -7.26 10.09
N ALA A 15 13.33 -6.73 11.29
CA ALA A 15 12.54 -5.50 11.46
C ALA A 15 13.15 -4.26 10.76
N SER A 16 14.45 -4.29 10.49
CA SER A 16 15.16 -3.28 9.68
C SER A 16 14.68 -3.25 8.22
N ARG A 17 14.26 -4.40 7.67
CA ARG A 17 13.82 -4.59 6.28
C ARG A 17 12.33 -4.31 6.06
N TRP A 18 11.60 -4.00 7.13
CA TRP A 18 10.18 -3.69 7.03
C TRP A 18 10.00 -2.28 6.46
N PRO A 19 8.99 -2.06 5.61
CA PRO A 19 8.71 -0.74 5.06
C PRO A 19 8.47 0.26 6.20
N LYS A 20 9.03 1.46 6.04
CA LYS A 20 8.87 2.53 7.01
C LYS A 20 7.65 3.37 6.65
N PHE A 21 6.78 3.55 7.63
CA PHE A 21 5.55 4.29 7.49
C PHE A 21 5.62 5.59 8.29
N SER A 22 5.59 6.71 7.58
CA SER A 22 5.75 8.06 8.11
C SER A 22 4.43 8.84 8.15
N GLY A 23 3.41 8.37 7.43
CA GLY A 23 2.13 9.05 7.26
C GLY A 23 2.19 10.24 6.31
N THR A 24 3.39 10.61 5.86
CA THR A 24 3.65 11.71 4.91
C THR A 24 4.06 11.22 3.53
N GLY A 25 4.39 9.93 3.37
CA GLY A 25 4.73 9.34 2.08
C GLY A 25 3.52 9.29 1.14
N GLU A 26 3.76 9.21 -0.17
CA GLU A 26 2.66 9.22 -1.15
C GLU A 26 1.73 8.01 -0.96
N TYR A 27 2.29 6.84 -0.63
CA TYR A 27 1.59 5.55 -0.50
C TYR A 27 2.12 4.64 0.62
N ASP A 28 2.84 5.20 1.58
CA ASP A 28 3.58 4.45 2.60
C ASP A 28 2.69 3.52 3.47
N HIS A 29 1.43 3.91 3.75
CA HIS A 29 0.49 3.04 4.47
C HIS A 29 0.02 1.85 3.62
N MET A 30 -0.14 2.02 2.31
CA MET A 30 -0.55 0.96 1.41
C MET A 30 0.58 -0.05 1.21
N GLU A 31 1.82 0.42 1.06
CA GLU A 31 3.00 -0.43 0.98
C GLU A 31 3.18 -1.28 2.26
N LEU A 32 2.93 -0.70 3.43
CA LEU A 32 2.95 -1.44 4.69
C LEU A 32 1.87 -2.54 4.76
N ILE A 33 0.68 -2.25 4.22
CA ILE A 33 -0.43 -3.22 4.17
C ILE A 33 -0.10 -4.35 3.20
N ASP A 34 0.32 -4.04 1.98
CA ASP A 34 0.69 -5.00 0.94
C ASP A 34 1.85 -5.89 1.42
N TYR A 35 2.86 -5.31 2.05
CA TYR A 35 3.95 -6.08 2.66
C TYR A 35 3.46 -7.03 3.76
N SER A 36 2.50 -6.59 4.58
CA SER A 36 1.91 -7.45 5.60
C SER A 36 1.07 -8.59 5.00
N ASP A 37 0.40 -8.37 3.88
CA ASP A 37 -0.30 -9.41 3.11
C ASP A 37 0.67 -10.42 2.49
N LEU A 38 1.76 -9.95 1.90
CA LEU A 38 2.82 -10.82 1.36
C LEU A 38 3.44 -11.71 2.44
N LEU A 39 3.76 -11.16 3.62
CA LEU A 39 4.27 -11.94 4.73
C LEU A 39 3.30 -13.01 5.22
N PHE A 40 2.01 -12.70 5.23
CA PHE A 40 0.97 -13.66 5.62
C PHE A 40 0.83 -14.80 4.60
N PHE A 41 1.03 -14.49 3.30
CA PHE A 41 1.00 -15.46 2.22
C PHE A 41 2.26 -16.34 2.16
N ASP A 42 3.44 -15.74 2.28
CA ASP A 42 4.74 -16.42 2.09
C ASP A 42 5.17 -17.26 3.31
N VAL A 43 4.72 -16.91 4.52
CA VAL A 43 5.11 -17.61 5.77
C VAL A 43 3.95 -18.49 6.25
N PRO A 44 4.02 -19.82 6.05
CA PRO A 44 2.94 -20.73 6.44
C PRO A 44 2.71 -20.72 7.96
N ASN A 45 1.45 -20.67 8.38
CA ASN A 45 1.02 -20.71 9.78
C ASN A 45 1.58 -19.57 10.65
N ILE A 46 1.89 -18.40 10.07
CA ILE A 46 2.28 -17.25 10.86
C ILE A 46 1.09 -16.74 11.72
N PRO A 47 1.23 -16.67 13.05
CA PRO A 47 0.18 -16.07 13.86
C PRO A 47 0.14 -14.54 13.69
N ASP A 48 -1.07 -13.98 13.57
CA ASP A 48 -1.31 -12.53 13.46
C ASP A 48 -0.51 -11.68 14.45
N TYR A 49 -0.38 -12.15 15.70
CA TYR A 49 0.29 -11.38 16.75
C TYR A 49 1.76 -11.12 16.47
N TRP A 50 2.43 -11.93 15.64
CA TRP A 50 3.82 -11.68 15.25
C TRP A 50 3.93 -10.50 14.30
N ILE A 51 3.01 -10.42 13.33
CA ILE A 51 2.98 -9.31 12.38
C ILE A 51 2.59 -8.03 13.14
N THR A 52 1.54 -8.09 13.97
CA THR A 52 1.11 -6.92 14.75
C THR A 52 2.12 -6.51 15.83
N ALA A 53 2.93 -7.43 16.34
CA ALA A 53 4.04 -7.10 17.24
C ALA A 53 5.12 -6.29 16.52
N ARG A 54 5.41 -6.59 15.25
CA ARG A 54 6.45 -5.93 14.44
C ARG A 54 5.99 -4.66 13.74
N LEU A 55 4.68 -4.45 13.60
CA LEU A 55 4.11 -3.19 13.10
C LEU A 55 4.70 -1.98 13.83
N ASN A 56 4.97 -2.08 15.14
CA ASN A 56 5.58 -0.99 15.93
C ASN A 56 6.92 -0.46 15.37
N THR A 57 7.69 -1.31 14.67
CA THR A 57 8.99 -0.95 14.07
C THR A 57 8.85 -0.34 12.67
N ALA A 58 7.70 -0.50 12.03
CA ALA A 58 7.37 0.10 10.76
C ALA A 58 6.93 1.57 10.93
N PHE A 59 6.21 1.91 12.00
CA PHE A 59 5.79 3.29 12.28
C PHE A 59 6.99 4.19 12.63
N THR A 60 7.04 5.37 12.04
CA THR A 60 8.11 6.37 12.22
C THR A 60 7.54 7.78 12.39
N GLY A 61 8.29 8.69 13.03
CA GLY A 61 7.84 10.06 13.23
C GLY A 61 6.57 10.16 14.08
N HIS A 62 5.58 10.94 13.65
CA HIS A 62 4.34 11.16 14.40
C HIS A 62 3.37 9.96 14.39
N THR A 63 3.52 9.04 13.44
CA THR A 63 2.62 7.87 13.32
C THR A 63 2.84 6.84 14.41
N ILE A 64 4.04 6.80 15.00
CA ILE A 64 4.33 5.92 16.14
C ILE A 64 3.55 6.33 17.39
N LEU A 65 3.27 7.62 17.56
CA LEU A 65 2.48 8.14 18.68
C LEU A 65 1.04 7.66 18.56
N TRP A 66 0.44 7.87 17.38
CA TRP A 66 -0.89 7.35 17.06
C TRP A 66 -1.00 5.83 17.26
N TYR A 67 0.00 5.06 16.78
CA TYR A 67 0.00 3.61 16.96
C TYR A 67 0.04 3.19 18.44
N LYS A 68 0.87 3.86 19.26
CA LYS A 68 0.95 3.59 20.70
C LYS A 68 -0.36 3.90 21.42
N GLU A 69 -0.99 5.03 21.11
CA GLU A 69 -2.29 5.41 21.68
C GLU A 69 -3.37 4.39 21.31
N MET A 70 -3.48 4.05 20.02
CA MET A 70 -4.44 3.05 19.55
C MET A 70 -4.22 1.70 20.21
N LYS A 71 -2.97 1.29 20.41
CA LYS A 71 -2.62 0.03 21.07
C LYS A 71 -2.92 0.05 22.57
N ALA A 72 -2.79 1.20 23.22
CA ALA A 72 -3.17 1.37 24.63
C ALA A 72 -4.70 1.26 24.82
N ILE A 73 -5.48 1.79 23.87
CA ILE A 73 -6.95 1.78 23.93
C ILE A 73 -7.52 0.41 23.55
N HIS A 74 -7.04 -0.19 22.46
CA HIS A 74 -7.64 -1.40 21.87
C HIS A 74 -6.87 -2.70 22.17
N GLY A 75 -5.71 -2.61 22.81
CA GLY A 75 -4.95 -3.77 23.25
C GLY A 75 -4.43 -4.65 22.10
N ARG A 76 -4.63 -5.97 22.21
CA ARG A 76 -4.12 -6.98 21.27
C ARG A 76 -5.14 -7.28 20.16
N SER A 77 -5.38 -6.31 19.29
CA SER A 77 -6.21 -6.51 18.09
C SER A 77 -5.51 -7.36 17.02
N ASN A 78 -6.29 -8.05 16.20
CA ASN A 78 -5.81 -8.86 15.09
C ASN A 78 -5.31 -8.02 13.90
N LEU A 79 -4.62 -8.67 12.95
CA LEU A 79 -4.01 -7.98 11.81
C LEU A 79 -5.05 -7.32 10.87
N PRO A 80 -6.18 -7.97 10.51
CA PRO A 80 -7.21 -7.34 9.68
C PRO A 80 -7.76 -6.04 10.28
N TRP A 81 -7.96 -6.01 11.61
CA TRP A 81 -8.41 -4.81 12.29
C TRP A 81 -7.37 -3.69 12.19
N TRP A 82 -6.09 -3.98 12.41
CA TRP A 82 -5.02 -2.99 12.28
C TRP A 82 -4.94 -2.41 10.87
N LYS A 83 -5.06 -3.25 9.83
CA LYS A 83 -5.13 -2.80 8.43
C LYS A 83 -6.29 -1.83 8.21
N SER A 84 -7.48 -2.17 8.70
CA SER A 84 -8.66 -1.30 8.60
C SER A 84 -8.45 0.05 9.30
N GLN A 85 -7.83 0.07 10.49
CA GLN A 85 -7.55 1.31 11.22
C GLN A 85 -6.51 2.18 10.52
N ILE A 86 -5.47 1.58 9.93
CA ILE A 86 -4.46 2.30 9.15
C ILE A 86 -5.12 2.96 7.93
N ILE A 87 -5.93 2.21 7.16
CA ILE A 87 -6.69 2.73 6.02
C ILE A 87 -7.62 3.87 6.47
N GLN A 88 -8.38 3.66 7.54
CA GLN A 88 -9.34 4.66 8.03
C GLN A 88 -8.65 5.97 8.43
N LYS A 89 -7.46 5.89 9.05
CA LYS A 89 -6.73 7.06 9.53
C LYS A 89 -6.03 7.82 8.39
N TYR A 90 -5.40 7.09 7.47
CA TYR A 90 -4.45 7.66 6.50
C TYR A 90 -4.96 7.70 5.05
N SER A 91 -6.04 6.99 4.74
CA SER A 91 -6.75 7.06 3.46
C SER A 91 -8.06 7.86 3.62
N ASN A 92 -8.00 9.01 4.30
CA ASN A 92 -9.18 9.86 4.51
C ASN A 92 -9.61 10.56 3.20
N GLY A 93 -10.83 11.13 3.18
CA GLY A 93 -11.40 11.74 1.98
C GLY A 93 -10.53 12.86 1.37
N THR A 94 -9.85 13.66 2.21
CA THR A 94 -8.91 14.69 1.73
C THR A 94 -7.71 14.08 1.03
N TRP A 95 -7.14 13.01 1.59
CA TRP A 95 -6.03 12.29 0.97
C TRP A 95 -6.46 11.66 -0.36
N ILE A 96 -7.62 11.00 -0.41
CA ILE A 96 -8.18 10.41 -1.64
C ILE A 96 -8.37 11.48 -2.72
N TRP A 97 -8.93 12.63 -2.35
CA TRP A 97 -9.08 13.77 -3.26
C TRP A 97 -7.73 14.28 -3.77
N GLN A 98 -6.74 14.49 -2.89
CA GLN A 98 -5.39 14.91 -3.29
C GLN A 98 -4.73 13.92 -4.25
N LYS A 99 -4.87 12.61 -4.02
CA LYS A 99 -4.36 11.58 -4.93
C LYS A 99 -5.10 11.54 -6.24
N THR A 100 -6.41 11.76 -6.23
CA THR A 100 -7.22 11.86 -7.45
C THR A 100 -6.76 13.05 -8.30
N MET A 101 -6.60 14.23 -7.69
CA MET A 101 -6.07 15.41 -8.38
C MET A 101 -4.65 15.18 -8.90
N SER A 102 -3.79 14.55 -8.11
CA SER A 102 -2.42 14.19 -8.54
C SER A 102 -2.43 13.20 -9.70
N PHE A 103 -3.39 12.27 -9.73
CA PHE A 103 -3.57 11.34 -10.83
C PHE A 103 -4.01 12.06 -12.11
N GLU A 104 -5.01 12.94 -12.01
CA GLU A 104 -5.62 13.66 -13.14
C GLU A 104 -4.73 14.75 -13.75
N ASN A 105 -3.91 15.40 -12.93
CA ASN A 105 -2.99 16.45 -13.40
C ASN A 105 -1.74 15.89 -14.07
N ASP A 106 -1.33 14.67 -13.73
CA ASP A 106 -0.12 14.05 -14.24
C ASP A 106 -0.38 13.29 -15.55
N LYS A 107 -0.69 14.03 -16.61
CA LYS A 107 -0.87 13.45 -17.96
C LYS A 107 0.43 12.87 -18.51
N TYR A 108 0.32 11.88 -19.38
CA TYR A 108 1.48 11.35 -20.09
C TYR A 108 2.09 12.43 -21.00
N SER A 109 3.41 12.47 -21.05
CA SER A 109 4.18 13.35 -21.94
C SER A 109 5.31 12.55 -22.56
N VAL A 110 5.74 12.93 -23.77
CA VAL A 110 6.79 12.22 -24.52
C VAL A 110 8.12 12.15 -23.74
N ASP A 111 8.34 13.10 -22.83
CA ASP A 111 9.54 13.18 -21.99
C ASP A 111 9.57 12.17 -20.82
N LYS A 112 8.48 11.43 -20.57
CA LYS A 112 8.40 10.44 -19.49
C LYS A 112 8.66 9.04 -20.02
N ASP A 113 9.46 8.25 -19.31
CA ASP A 113 9.63 6.84 -19.61
C ASP A 113 8.30 6.09 -19.37
N PRO A 114 7.70 5.46 -20.40
CA PRO A 114 6.51 4.63 -20.23
C PRO A 114 6.70 3.53 -19.19
N TYR A 115 7.89 2.94 -19.09
CA TYR A 115 8.17 1.82 -18.19
C TYR A 115 8.15 2.24 -16.71
N GLU A 116 8.39 3.51 -16.41
CA GLU A 116 8.29 4.06 -15.05
C GLU A 116 6.91 4.68 -14.79
N TRP A 117 6.37 5.40 -15.77
CA TRP A 117 5.11 6.11 -15.62
C TRP A 117 3.90 5.18 -15.52
N CYS A 118 3.85 4.11 -16.34
CA CYS A 118 2.70 3.20 -16.35
C CYS A 118 2.51 2.48 -14.99
N PRO A 119 3.55 1.87 -14.38
CA PRO A 119 3.42 1.24 -13.06
C PRO A 119 3.03 2.23 -11.97
N GLN A 120 3.63 3.42 -11.95
CA GLN A 120 3.32 4.46 -10.96
C GLN A 120 1.83 4.82 -11.01
N LYS A 121 1.28 5.04 -12.21
CA LYS A 121 -0.16 5.32 -12.40
C LYS A 121 -1.06 4.17 -11.98
N SER A 122 -0.66 2.95 -12.28
CA SER A 122 -1.39 1.75 -11.85
C SER A 122 -1.45 1.66 -10.32
N GLN A 123 -0.33 1.94 -9.64
CA GLN A 123 -0.28 2.00 -8.17
C GLN A 123 -1.19 3.12 -7.64
N ARG A 124 -1.15 4.33 -8.20
CA ARG A 124 -2.04 5.44 -7.80
C ARG A 124 -3.52 5.04 -7.85
N LEU A 125 -3.95 4.39 -8.93
CA LEU A 125 -5.34 3.94 -9.09
C LEU A 125 -5.72 2.85 -8.08
N LYS A 126 -4.82 1.89 -7.82
CA LYS A 126 -5.03 0.86 -6.78
C LYS A 126 -5.21 1.49 -5.40
N CYS A 127 -4.47 2.55 -5.10
CA CYS A 127 -4.55 3.21 -3.80
C CYS A 127 -5.80 4.10 -3.65
N ILE A 128 -6.27 4.73 -4.74
CA ILE A 128 -7.50 5.55 -4.75
C ILE A 128 -8.74 4.65 -4.61
N ASP A 129 -8.79 3.55 -5.36
CA ASP A 129 -9.90 2.61 -5.34
C ASP A 129 -9.39 1.17 -5.51
N PRO A 130 -9.11 0.48 -4.40
CA PRO A 130 -8.65 -0.91 -4.43
C PRO A 130 -9.65 -1.89 -5.07
N LYS A 131 -10.94 -1.54 -5.09
CA LYS A 131 -12.00 -2.39 -5.64
C LYS A 131 -12.29 -2.11 -7.11
N MET A 132 -11.59 -1.15 -7.71
CA MET A 132 -11.73 -0.80 -9.12
C MET A 132 -11.41 -2.00 -10.02
N ASN A 133 -12.37 -2.36 -10.87
CA ASN A 133 -12.18 -3.43 -11.85
C ASN A 133 -11.13 -3.02 -12.92
N THR A 134 -10.57 -4.03 -13.61
CA THR A 134 -9.53 -3.83 -14.62
C THR A 134 -9.99 -2.93 -15.75
N HIS A 135 -11.25 -3.04 -16.19
CA HIS A 135 -11.79 -2.23 -17.28
C HIS A 135 -11.82 -0.74 -16.94
N MET A 136 -12.35 -0.38 -15.77
CA MET A 136 -12.40 1.00 -15.26
C MET A 136 -10.99 1.55 -15.05
N ARG A 137 -10.06 0.73 -14.56
CA ARG A 137 -8.66 1.11 -14.41
C ARG A 137 -8.02 1.44 -15.75
N ASN A 138 -8.20 0.58 -16.75
CA ASN A 138 -7.69 0.78 -18.10
C ASN A 138 -8.30 2.03 -18.74
N HIS A 139 -9.62 2.23 -18.59
CA HIS A 139 -10.30 3.42 -19.09
C HIS A 139 -9.75 4.72 -18.47
N LYS A 140 -9.60 4.76 -17.14
CA LYS A 140 -9.00 5.91 -16.44
C LYS A 140 -7.55 6.16 -16.87
N PHE A 141 -6.80 5.09 -17.14
CA PHE A 141 -5.43 5.17 -17.61
C PHE A 141 -5.35 5.77 -19.03
N LEU A 142 -6.20 5.33 -19.96
CA LEU A 142 -6.25 5.83 -21.33
C LEU A 142 -6.60 7.32 -21.40
N ILE A 143 -7.49 7.82 -20.52
CA ILE A 143 -7.82 9.25 -20.42
C ILE A 143 -6.58 10.12 -20.10
N GLN A 144 -5.55 9.54 -19.46
CA GLN A 144 -4.33 10.26 -19.12
C GLN A 144 -3.34 10.40 -20.28
N ILE A 145 -3.55 9.70 -21.40
CA ILE A 145 -2.69 9.77 -22.57
C ILE A 145 -3.25 10.83 -23.53
N PRO A 146 -2.52 11.91 -23.83
CA PRO A 146 -2.97 12.92 -24.78
C PRO A 146 -2.95 12.38 -26.21
N GLY A 147 -4.10 12.46 -26.90
CA GLY A 147 -4.26 12.03 -28.29
C GLY A 147 -5.51 11.16 -28.49
N GLU A 148 -6.02 11.09 -29.72
CA GLU A 148 -7.08 10.13 -30.05
C GLU A 148 -6.61 8.69 -29.80
N PRO A 149 -7.53 7.77 -29.43
CA PRO A 149 -7.20 6.38 -29.07
C PRO A 149 -6.40 5.63 -30.15
N GLU A 150 -6.45 6.09 -31.40
CA GLU A 150 -5.69 5.54 -32.53
C GLU A 150 -4.17 5.74 -32.43
N ASN A 151 -3.70 6.78 -31.72
CA ASN A 151 -2.27 6.99 -31.49
C ASN A 151 -1.72 6.17 -30.30
N ALA A 152 -2.58 5.71 -29.39
CA ALA A 152 -2.18 4.87 -28.25
C ALA A 152 -1.87 3.42 -28.65
N VAL A 153 -2.30 2.98 -29.85
CA VAL A 153 -2.05 1.62 -30.37
C VAL A 153 -0.70 1.50 -31.09
N LYS A 154 0.04 2.61 -31.27
CA LYS A 154 1.35 2.62 -31.95
C LYS A 154 2.54 2.19 -31.07
N PHE A 155 2.30 1.76 -29.84
CA PHE A 155 3.30 1.03 -29.07
C PHE A 155 3.31 -0.45 -29.52
N ARG A 156 3.99 -0.73 -30.64
CA ARG A 156 4.23 -2.08 -31.16
C ARG A 156 5.72 -2.33 -31.31
#